data_AF-A0ABC8M3U5-F1
#
_entry.id   AF-A0ABC8M3U5-F1
#
_cell.length_a   1.000
_cell.length_b   1.000
_cell.length_c   1.000
_cell.angle_alpha   90.00
_cell.angle_beta   90.00
_cell.angle_gamma   90.00
#
_symmetry.space_group_name_H-M   'P 1'
#
loop_
_entity.id
_entity.type
_entity.pdbx_description
1 polymer ?
#
loop_
_entity_poly.entity_id
_entity_poly.type
_entity_poly.pdbx_seq_one_letter_code
_entity_poly.pdbx_strand_id
1 'polypeptide(L)'
;MAGQFQTHPLLFQQRSSLPTSPNPLPVYLLHLLPIKSQQNPKSENEIPKWVFTIKVVGFGVHDYKQHLSPTMLLVLYSLHIYLVLEIGLMLVKVLVFISIGCDLEPQFNEPYLASSLQDFWGRRWNLMVTAILRPAVFDPVQRIAGWKMNSDYARFLAVLVTFLVSGAVHELIFFYITHEMPTGEVTCFFVLHGVSAAAEVAVKKTGGGR
;
A
#
# COMPACT_ATOMS: atom_id res chain seq x y z
N MET A 1 -18.27 -52.63 42.00
CA MET A 1 -19.62 -52.14 42.39
C MET A 1 -19.44 -51.16 43.54
N ALA A 2 -20.23 -50.08 43.51
CA ALA A 2 -20.27 -48.91 44.41
C ALA A 2 -19.10 -47.92 44.25
N GLY A 3 -19.27 -46.64 43.88
CA GLY A 3 -20.46 -45.81 43.72
C GLY A 3 -20.39 -44.57 44.61
N GLN A 4 -20.01 -43.44 44.00
CA GLN A 4 -20.41 -42.03 44.23
C GLN A 4 -20.40 -41.42 45.65
N PHE A 5 -19.86 -40.20 45.83
CA PHE A 5 -20.55 -38.91 45.61
C PHE A 5 -19.71 -37.75 46.18
N GLN A 6 -19.87 -36.60 45.52
CA GLN A 6 -19.20 -35.32 45.70
C GLN A 6 -20.20 -34.33 46.30
N THR A 7 -19.82 -33.45 47.23
CA THR A 7 -20.36 -32.07 47.33
C THR A 7 -19.56 -31.17 48.29
N HIS A 8 -19.50 -29.91 47.87
CA HIS A 8 -18.80 -28.70 48.36
C HIS A 8 -19.28 -28.18 49.73
N PRO A 9 -18.60 -27.15 50.28
CA PRO A 9 -19.23 -25.82 50.24
C PRO A 9 -18.29 -24.67 49.82
N LEU A 10 -18.91 -23.66 49.22
CA LEU A 10 -18.38 -22.32 48.93
C LEU A 10 -18.60 -21.40 50.17
N LEU A 11 -17.74 -20.40 50.38
CA LEU A 11 -18.07 -18.95 50.28
C LEU A 11 -17.12 -18.03 51.10
N PHE A 12 -16.62 -17.00 50.38
CA PHE A 12 -16.33 -15.60 50.77
C PHE A 12 -15.27 -15.23 51.82
N GLN A 13 -14.28 -14.42 51.39
CA GLN A 13 -14.04 -13.00 51.77
C GLN A 13 -12.65 -12.53 51.24
N GLN A 14 -12.55 -11.93 50.04
CA GLN A 14 -12.53 -10.49 49.71
C GLN A 14 -11.27 -9.66 50.07
N ARG A 15 -10.53 -9.30 48.99
CA ARG A 15 -9.87 -8.01 48.62
C ARG A 15 -8.36 -7.78 48.84
N SER A 16 -7.71 -7.52 47.70
CA SER A 16 -6.64 -6.54 47.32
C SER A 16 -5.51 -7.29 46.59
N SER A 17 -5.11 -6.96 45.36
CA SER A 17 -4.90 -5.68 44.69
C SER A 17 -4.96 -5.81 43.15
N LEU A 18 -5.44 -4.77 42.46
CA LEU A 18 -5.31 -4.59 41.00
C LEU A 18 -3.84 -4.67 40.55
N PRO A 19 -3.60 -5.07 39.29
CA PRO A 19 -2.82 -4.22 38.41
C PRO A 19 -3.70 -3.69 37.28
N THR A 20 -3.60 -2.37 37.10
CA THR A 20 -4.11 -1.56 36.01
C THR A 20 -3.87 -2.19 34.64
N SER A 21 -4.97 -2.41 33.92
CA SER A 21 -5.00 -2.64 32.47
C SER A 21 -4.38 -1.46 31.72
N PRO A 22 -3.40 -1.67 30.84
CA PRO A 22 -3.23 -0.82 29.68
C PRO A 22 -4.11 -1.38 28.54
N ASN A 23 -5.04 -0.55 28.09
CA ASN A 23 -5.93 -0.79 26.95
C ASN A 23 -5.25 -1.56 25.79
N PRO A 24 -5.79 -2.69 25.30
CA PRO A 24 -5.21 -3.45 24.18
C PRO A 24 -5.57 -2.89 22.79
N LEU A 25 -6.25 -1.74 22.73
CA LEU A 25 -6.75 -1.15 21.48
C LEU A 25 -5.68 -0.79 20.43
N PRO A 26 -4.40 -0.49 20.75
CA PRO A 26 -3.39 -0.25 19.72
C PRO A 26 -2.95 -1.51 18.97
N VAL A 27 -3.06 -2.69 19.59
CA VAL A 27 -2.48 -3.94 19.08
C VAL A 27 -3.35 -4.56 17.99
N TYR A 28 -4.67 -4.36 18.06
CA TYR A 28 -5.60 -4.92 17.07
C TYR A 28 -5.45 -4.26 15.68
N LEU A 29 -4.99 -3.00 15.64
CA LEU A 29 -4.69 -2.29 14.39
C LEU A 29 -3.43 -2.80 13.70
N LEU A 30 -2.47 -3.39 14.44
CA LEU A 30 -1.27 -3.99 13.84
C LEU A 30 -1.58 -5.25 13.02
N HIS A 31 -2.67 -5.96 13.31
CA HIS A 31 -3.06 -7.16 12.55
C HIS A 31 -3.67 -6.86 11.17
N LEU A 32 -3.98 -5.60 10.87
CA LEU A 32 -4.47 -5.15 9.56
C LEU A 32 -3.35 -4.72 8.61
N LEU A 33 -2.11 -4.61 9.13
CA LEU A 33 -0.92 -4.32 8.34
C LEU A 33 -0.16 -5.63 8.08
N PRO A 34 0.38 -5.87 6.87
CA PRO A 34 1.18 -7.05 6.60
C PRO A 34 2.55 -6.89 7.27
N ILE A 35 2.63 -7.15 8.57
CA ILE A 35 3.87 -7.09 9.33
C ILE A 35 4.35 -8.53 9.53
N LYS A 36 5.38 -8.94 8.80
CA LYS A 36 6.15 -10.15 9.14
C LYS A 36 7.30 -9.76 10.06
N SER A 37 7.31 -10.32 11.27
CA SER A 37 8.46 -10.22 12.17
C SER A 37 9.59 -11.10 11.61
N GLN A 38 10.60 -10.47 11.01
CA GLN A 38 11.86 -11.12 10.67
C GLN A 38 12.84 -10.94 11.83
N GLN A 39 13.11 -12.02 12.56
CA GLN A 39 14.15 -12.10 13.57
C GLN A 39 15.50 -12.46 12.92
N ASN A 40 16.12 -11.53 12.18
CA ASN A 40 17.59 -11.53 11.98
C ASN A 40 18.08 -10.22 11.34
N PRO A 41 18.86 -9.36 12.03
CA PRO A 41 19.44 -8.18 11.40
C PRO A 41 20.72 -8.58 10.65
N LYS A 42 20.69 -8.59 9.32
CA LYS A 42 21.92 -8.39 8.54
C LYS A 42 22.15 -6.89 8.42
N SER A 43 23.16 -6.41 9.15
CA SER A 43 23.67 -5.06 9.05
C SER A 43 24.36 -4.87 7.69
N GLU A 44 23.80 -4.05 6.83
CA GLU A 44 24.58 -3.33 5.83
C GLU A 44 24.05 -1.90 5.70
N ASN A 45 24.73 -1.03 6.46
CA ASN A 45 24.64 0.41 6.38
C ASN A 45 25.36 0.88 5.12
N GLU A 46 24.72 1.68 4.29
CA GLU A 46 25.17 3.02 3.88
C GLU A 46 24.03 3.62 3.05
N ILE A 47 23.45 4.74 3.50
CA ILE A 47 22.56 5.53 2.62
C ILE A 47 23.43 5.99 1.46
N PRO A 48 23.17 5.56 0.21
CA PRO A 48 24.11 5.79 -0.86
C PRO A 48 24.23 7.28 -1.18
N LYS A 49 25.45 7.79 -1.30
CA LYS A 49 25.74 9.21 -1.64
C LYS A 49 25.07 9.66 -2.94
N TRP A 50 24.71 8.72 -3.84
CA TRP A 50 23.98 9.00 -5.08
C TRP A 50 22.58 9.60 -4.85
N VAL A 51 21.93 9.31 -3.71
CA VAL A 51 20.62 9.88 -3.34
C VAL A 51 20.72 11.40 -3.12
N PHE A 52 21.87 11.89 -2.64
CA PHE A 52 22.14 13.33 -2.52
C PHE A 52 22.50 13.98 -3.86
N THR A 53 23.26 13.29 -4.71
CA THR A 53 23.60 13.78 -6.06
C THR A 53 22.36 13.99 -6.91
N ILE A 54 21.37 13.11 -6.78
CA ILE A 54 20.07 13.23 -7.44
C ILE A 54 19.29 14.45 -6.97
N LYS A 55 19.33 14.80 -5.67
CA LYS A 55 18.63 15.99 -5.15
C LYS A 55 19.18 17.29 -5.73
N VAL A 56 20.49 17.37 -5.99
CA VAL A 56 21.12 18.55 -6.61
C VAL A 56 20.72 18.68 -8.08
N VAL A 57 20.67 17.56 -8.81
CA VAL A 57 20.21 17.54 -10.21
C VAL A 57 18.73 17.90 -10.31
N GLY A 58 17.89 17.41 -9.39
CA GLY A 58 16.46 17.71 -9.35
C GLY A 58 16.13 19.19 -9.13
N PHE A 59 16.95 19.91 -8.36
CA PHE A 59 16.79 21.35 -8.14
C PHE A 59 17.24 22.18 -9.35
N GLY A 60 18.29 21.74 -10.07
CA GLY A 60 18.81 22.43 -11.27
C GLY A 60 17.88 22.40 -12.49
N VAL A 61 16.96 21.43 -12.56
CA VAL A 61 15.95 21.34 -13.64
C VAL A 61 14.96 22.51 -13.63
N HIS A 62 14.72 23.11 -12.47
CA HIS A 62 13.76 24.21 -12.34
C HIS A 62 14.23 25.49 -13.06
N ASP A 63 15.55 25.65 -13.22
CA ASP A 63 16.20 26.77 -13.92
C ASP A 63 16.25 26.56 -15.45
N TYR A 64 16.29 25.30 -15.91
CA TYR A 64 16.37 24.95 -17.34
C TYR A 64 15.01 24.68 -18.01
N LYS A 65 13.92 24.84 -17.25
CA LYS A 65 12.54 24.50 -17.67
C LYS A 65 12.11 25.11 -19.01
N GLN A 66 12.70 26.25 -19.40
CA GLN A 66 12.37 26.97 -20.64
C GLN A 66 13.09 26.45 -21.91
N HIS A 67 14.14 25.63 -21.77
CA HIS A 67 14.95 25.13 -22.89
C HIS A 67 14.79 23.62 -23.14
N LEU A 68 14.02 22.93 -22.32
CA LEU A 68 13.86 21.47 -22.40
C LEU A 68 12.64 21.12 -23.28
N SER A 69 12.76 20.04 -24.07
CA SER A 69 11.64 19.54 -24.84
C SER A 69 10.51 19.03 -23.91
N PRO A 70 9.23 19.10 -24.33
CA PRO A 70 8.10 18.65 -23.51
C PRO A 70 8.24 17.19 -23.02
N THR A 71 8.82 16.31 -23.84
CA THR A 71 9.10 14.91 -23.46
C THR A 71 10.13 14.81 -22.34
N MET A 72 11.21 15.60 -22.43
CA MET A 72 12.26 15.61 -21.41
C MET A 72 11.74 16.19 -20.09
N LEU A 73 10.88 17.21 -20.15
CA LEU A 73 10.15 17.72 -18.99
C LEU A 73 9.30 16.64 -18.34
N LEU A 74 8.51 15.89 -19.11
CA LEU A 74 7.68 14.81 -18.57
C LEU A 74 8.53 13.74 -17.86
N VAL A 75 9.62 13.29 -18.49
CA VAL A 75 10.54 12.30 -17.92
C VAL A 75 11.15 12.80 -16.61
N LEU A 76 11.60 14.06 -16.57
CA LEU A 76 12.19 14.66 -15.37
C LEU A 76 11.16 14.82 -14.25
N TYR A 77 9.92 15.20 -14.57
CA TYR A 77 8.82 15.27 -13.61
C TYR A 77 8.47 13.90 -13.04
N SER A 78 8.36 12.87 -13.89
CA SER A 78 8.12 11.50 -13.45
C SER A 78 9.22 10.99 -12.53
N LEU A 79 10.49 11.25 -12.88
CA LEU A 79 11.64 10.90 -12.06
C LEU A 79 11.62 11.65 -10.73
N HIS A 80 11.32 12.95 -10.74
CA HIS A 80 11.24 13.77 -9.54
C HIS A 80 10.18 13.24 -8.57
N ILE A 81 8.96 12.96 -9.05
CA ILE A 81 7.88 12.41 -8.22
C ILE A 81 8.28 11.04 -7.65
N TYR A 82 8.87 10.17 -8.47
CA TYR A 82 9.36 8.86 -8.02
C TYR A 82 10.36 8.99 -6.87
N LEU A 83 11.36 9.86 -7.01
CA LEU A 83 12.39 10.07 -5.99
C LEU A 83 11.84 10.69 -4.71
N VAL A 84 10.94 11.66 -4.83
CA VAL A 84 10.27 12.28 -3.68
C VAL A 84 9.47 11.25 -2.90
N LEU A 85 8.71 10.40 -3.60
CA LEU A 85 7.96 9.31 -2.99
C LEU A 85 8.91 8.29 -2.35
N GLU A 86 9.93 7.82 -3.05
CA GLU A 86 10.90 6.84 -2.53
C GLU A 86 11.59 7.34 -1.25
N ILE A 87 12.09 8.57 -1.26
CA ILE A 87 12.75 9.17 -0.09
C ILE A 87 11.75 9.39 1.05
N GLY A 88 10.57 9.94 0.78
CA GLY A 88 9.55 10.18 1.80
C GLY A 88 9.12 8.89 2.49
N LEU A 89 8.91 7.83 1.71
CA LEU A 89 8.48 6.52 2.18
C LEU A 89 9.59 5.78 2.94
N MET A 90 10.84 5.91 2.51
CA MET A 90 12.00 5.43 3.25
C MET A 90 12.14 6.10 4.62
N LEU A 91 11.92 7.43 4.69
CA LEU A 91 11.92 8.16 5.96
C LEU A 91 10.83 7.67 6.91
N VAL A 92 9.61 7.45 6.40
CA VAL A 92 8.51 6.86 7.19
C VAL A 92 8.88 5.46 7.69
N LYS A 93 9.46 4.61 6.83
CA LYS A 93 9.93 3.27 7.23
C LYS A 93 10.95 3.34 8.36
N VAL A 94 11.96 4.21 8.26
CA VAL A 94 12.98 4.40 9.32
C VAL A 94 12.34 4.92 10.61
N LEU A 95 11.42 5.87 10.51
CA LEU A 95 10.73 6.42 11.67
C LEU A 95 9.89 5.36 12.40
N VAL A 96 9.17 4.51 11.66
CA VAL A 96 8.41 3.41 12.24
C VAL A 96 9.34 2.37 12.86
N PHE A 97 10.46 2.05 12.20
CA PHE A 97 11.46 1.14 12.75
C PHE A 97 12.05 1.64 14.07
N ILE A 98 12.40 2.92 14.17
CA ILE A 98 12.93 3.50 15.40
C ILE A 98 11.85 3.55 16.50
N SER A 99 10.61 3.86 16.13
CA SER A 99 9.52 4.08 17.10
C SER A 99 8.93 2.78 17.64
N ILE A 100 8.77 1.77 16.78
CA ILE A 100 8.02 0.53 17.07
C ILE A 100 8.95 -0.71 17.01
N GLY A 101 10.14 -0.60 16.43
CA GLY A 101 11.04 -1.75 16.22
C GLY A 101 10.61 -2.68 15.08
N CYS A 102 9.58 -2.30 14.32
CA CYS A 102 9.09 -3.09 13.19
C CYS A 102 9.70 -2.59 11.88
N ASP A 103 10.22 -3.51 11.07
CA ASP A 103 10.67 -3.21 9.72
C ASP A 103 9.48 -3.26 8.74
N LEU A 104 9.35 -2.23 7.89
CA LEU A 104 8.34 -2.20 6.84
C LEU A 104 8.90 -2.89 5.58
N GLU A 105 8.06 -3.64 4.89
CA GLU A 105 8.42 -4.22 3.60
C GLU A 105 8.81 -3.09 2.60
N PRO A 106 9.80 -3.32 1.70
CA PRO A 106 10.16 -2.33 0.69
C PRO A 106 8.94 -1.87 -0.09
N GLN A 107 8.80 -0.56 -0.24
CA GLN A 107 7.58 0.03 -0.82
C GLN A 107 7.60 -0.02 -2.35
N PHE A 108 8.79 -0.03 -2.95
CA PHE A 108 8.98 -0.19 -4.38
C PHE A 108 9.85 -1.42 -4.64
N ASN A 109 9.56 -2.13 -5.73
CA ASN A 109 10.32 -3.28 -6.20
C ASN A 109 10.66 -3.10 -7.68
N GLU A 110 11.70 -2.31 -7.95
CA GLU A 110 12.24 -2.04 -9.29
C GLU A 110 11.13 -1.77 -10.34
N PRO A 111 10.32 -0.71 -10.16
CA PRO A 111 9.13 -0.47 -10.99
C PRO A 111 9.43 -0.25 -12.47
N TYR A 112 10.65 0.19 -12.80
CA TYR A 112 11.12 0.37 -14.17
C TYR A 112 11.34 -0.95 -14.93
N LEU A 113 11.41 -2.10 -14.22
CA LEU A 113 11.49 -3.43 -14.82
C LEU A 113 10.12 -4.08 -15.04
N ALA A 114 9.03 -3.34 -14.82
CA ALA A 114 7.69 -3.88 -15.02
C ALA A 114 7.48 -4.30 -16.48
N SER A 115 7.15 -5.57 -16.70
CA SER A 115 6.84 -6.09 -18.04
C SER A 115 5.39 -5.83 -18.46
N SER A 116 4.56 -5.33 -17.55
CA SER A 116 3.13 -5.13 -17.78
C SER A 116 2.51 -4.16 -16.76
N LEU A 117 1.32 -3.64 -17.05
CA LEU A 117 0.65 -2.67 -16.20
C LEU A 117 0.15 -3.32 -14.90
N GLN A 118 -0.30 -4.56 -14.99
CA GLN A 118 -0.62 -5.36 -13.82
C GLN A 118 0.62 -5.62 -12.94
N ASP A 119 1.77 -5.89 -13.55
CA ASP A 119 3.02 -6.13 -12.81
C ASP A 119 3.51 -4.84 -12.13
N PHE A 120 3.42 -3.72 -12.84
CA PHE A 120 3.73 -2.40 -12.30
C PHE A 120 2.90 -2.08 -11.06
N TRP A 121 1.57 -2.00 -11.18
CA TRP A 121 0.70 -1.57 -10.08
C TRP A 121 0.52 -2.63 -8.98
N GLY A 122 0.60 -3.92 -9.33
CA GLY A 122 0.30 -5.00 -8.40
C GLY A 122 1.49 -5.51 -7.60
N ARG A 123 2.71 -5.37 -8.11
CA ARG A 123 3.90 -6.06 -7.55
C ARG A 123 5.15 -5.20 -7.42
N ARG A 124 5.16 -3.99 -7.98
CA ARG A 124 6.37 -3.17 -8.06
C ARG A 124 6.20 -1.74 -7.60
N TRP A 125 5.01 -1.17 -7.81
CA TRP A 125 4.68 0.19 -7.44
C TRP A 125 3.90 0.23 -6.13
N ASN A 126 4.45 0.90 -5.11
CA ASN A 126 3.83 1.15 -3.81
C ASN A 126 3.11 -0.08 -3.20
N LEU A 127 3.90 -1.08 -2.83
CA LEU A 127 3.42 -2.35 -2.28
C LEU A 127 2.59 -2.18 -1.01
N MET A 128 2.84 -1.14 -0.23
CA MET A 128 2.06 -0.81 0.96
C MET A 128 0.62 -0.44 0.59
N VAL A 129 0.42 0.41 -0.42
CA VAL A 129 -0.93 0.77 -0.88
C VAL A 129 -1.65 -0.45 -1.43
N THR A 130 -0.98 -1.28 -2.23
CA THR A 130 -1.56 -2.53 -2.74
C THR A 130 -1.94 -3.49 -1.62
N ALA A 131 -1.11 -3.61 -0.58
CA ALA A 131 -1.39 -4.41 0.60
C ALA A 131 -2.60 -3.91 1.41
N ILE A 132 -2.88 -2.61 1.43
CA ILE A 132 -4.03 -2.03 2.12
C ILE A 132 -5.29 -2.17 1.26
N LEU A 133 -5.22 -1.77 -0.01
CA LEU A 133 -6.37 -1.76 -0.93
C LEU A 133 -6.88 -3.16 -1.24
N ARG A 134 -6.01 -4.18 -1.22
CA ARG A 134 -6.41 -5.54 -1.52
C ARG A 134 -7.45 -6.11 -0.53
N PRO A 135 -7.19 -6.17 0.78
CA PRO A 135 -8.18 -6.58 1.76
C PRO A 135 -9.30 -5.54 1.96
N ALA A 136 -9.01 -4.24 1.79
CA ALA A 136 -10.00 -3.19 2.06
C ALA A 136 -11.04 -3.04 0.94
N VAL A 137 -10.66 -3.23 -0.33
CA VAL A 137 -11.50 -2.93 -1.49
C VAL A 137 -11.58 -4.12 -2.45
N PHE A 138 -10.43 -4.63 -2.91
CA PHE A 138 -10.42 -5.63 -3.98
C PHE A 138 -11.14 -6.93 -3.58
N ASP A 139 -10.72 -7.55 -2.48
CA ASP A 139 -11.26 -8.82 -2.00
C ASP A 139 -12.77 -8.73 -1.65
N PRO A 140 -13.26 -7.71 -0.91
CA PRO A 140 -14.69 -7.61 -0.62
C PRO A 140 -15.51 -7.36 -1.88
N VAL A 141 -15.06 -6.50 -2.80
CA VAL A 141 -15.77 -6.24 -4.06
C VAL A 141 -15.83 -7.49 -4.92
N GLN A 142 -14.71 -8.23 -5.03
CA GLN A 142 -14.66 -9.46 -5.81
C GLN A 142 -15.61 -10.53 -5.24
N ARG A 143 -15.68 -10.67 -3.90
CA ARG A 143 -16.59 -11.63 -3.25
C ARG A 143 -18.05 -11.28 -3.50
N ILE A 144 -18.43 -10.02 -3.30
CA ILE A 144 -19.81 -9.55 -3.50
C ILE A 144 -20.22 -9.70 -4.97
N ALA A 145 -19.35 -9.26 -5.89
CA ALA A 145 -19.63 -9.36 -7.32
C ALA A 145 -19.68 -10.82 -7.80
N GLY A 146 -18.84 -11.69 -7.23
CA GLY A 146 -18.79 -13.13 -7.56
C GLY A 146 -20.06 -13.89 -7.17
N TRP A 147 -20.88 -13.37 -6.24
CA TRP A 147 -22.18 -13.96 -5.93
C TRP A 147 -23.24 -13.67 -6.99
N LYS A 148 -23.07 -12.58 -7.74
CA LYS A 148 -24.06 -12.08 -8.71
C LYS A 148 -23.66 -12.31 -10.17
N MET A 149 -22.36 -12.44 -10.44
CA MET A 149 -21.79 -12.39 -11.79
C MET A 149 -20.71 -13.47 -12.01
N ASN A 150 -20.39 -13.73 -13.28
CA ASN A 150 -19.27 -14.59 -13.65
C ASN A 150 -17.95 -14.11 -13.03
N SER A 151 -17.08 -15.06 -12.68
CA SER A 151 -15.81 -14.81 -11.97
C SER A 151 -14.91 -13.77 -12.66
N ASP A 152 -14.91 -13.74 -14.00
CA ASP A 152 -14.11 -12.79 -14.78
C ASP A 152 -14.64 -11.35 -14.69
N TYR A 153 -15.95 -11.17 -14.80
CA TYR A 153 -16.59 -9.86 -14.65
C TYR A 153 -16.47 -9.35 -13.21
N ALA A 154 -16.60 -10.25 -12.23
CA ALA A 154 -16.39 -9.91 -10.82
C ALA A 154 -14.95 -9.42 -10.56
N ARG A 155 -13.95 -10.07 -11.16
CA ARG A 155 -12.55 -9.63 -11.07
C ARG A 155 -12.30 -8.31 -11.78
N PHE A 156 -12.86 -8.13 -12.99
CA PHE A 156 -12.77 -6.87 -13.72
C PHE A 156 -13.34 -5.71 -12.88
N LEU A 157 -14.53 -5.91 -12.32
CA LEU A 157 -15.17 -4.92 -11.46
C LEU A 157 -14.33 -4.63 -10.19
N ALA A 158 -13.77 -5.66 -9.57
CA ALA A 158 -12.90 -5.48 -8.40
C ALA A 158 -11.65 -4.65 -8.72
N VAL A 159 -11.00 -4.88 -9.87
CA VAL A 159 -9.88 -4.04 -10.33
C VAL A 159 -10.35 -2.60 -10.54
N LEU A 160 -11.44 -2.39 -11.27
CA LEU A 160 -11.95 -1.06 -11.59
C LEU A 160 -12.29 -0.25 -10.33
N VAL A 161 -13.02 -0.86 -9.38
CA VAL A 161 -13.39 -0.22 -8.11
C VAL A 161 -12.15 0.07 -7.26
N THR A 162 -11.16 -0.82 -7.25
CA THR A 162 -9.91 -0.60 -6.51
C THR A 162 -9.15 0.62 -7.05
N PHE A 163 -9.04 0.75 -8.36
CA PHE A 163 -8.40 1.92 -8.99
C PHE A 163 -9.21 3.20 -8.82
N LEU A 164 -10.55 3.12 -8.86
CA LEU A 164 -11.43 4.26 -8.59
C LEU A 164 -11.24 4.78 -7.16
N VAL A 165 -11.28 3.90 -6.16
CA VAL A 165 -11.07 4.28 -4.76
C VAL A 165 -9.66 4.83 -4.56
N SER A 166 -8.64 4.21 -5.17
CA SER A 166 -7.28 4.74 -5.14
C SER A 166 -7.22 6.16 -5.73
N GLY A 167 -7.82 6.38 -6.91
CA GLY A 167 -7.86 7.68 -7.56
C GLY A 167 -8.53 8.75 -6.71
N ALA A 168 -9.69 8.45 -6.13
CA ALA A 168 -10.42 9.35 -5.24
C ALA A 168 -9.61 9.71 -3.99
N VAL A 169 -8.87 8.76 -3.41
CA VAL A 169 -7.97 9.03 -2.27
C VAL A 169 -6.81 9.93 -2.69
N HIS A 170 -6.22 9.72 -3.87
CA HIS A 170 -5.15 10.60 -4.36
C HIS A 170 -5.65 12.01 -4.64
N GLU A 171 -6.85 12.13 -5.20
CA GLU A 171 -7.50 13.42 -5.41
C GLU A 171 -7.78 14.15 -4.08
N LEU A 172 -8.22 13.42 -3.05
CA LEU A 172 -8.37 13.97 -1.71
C LEU A 172 -7.03 14.40 -1.11
N ILE A 173 -5.96 13.62 -1.29
CA ILE A 173 -4.61 13.99 -0.84
C ILE A 173 -4.14 15.26 -1.55
N PHE A 174 -4.35 15.37 -2.86
CA PHE A 174 -4.00 16.58 -3.60
C PHE A 174 -4.80 17.77 -3.12
N PHE A 175 -6.11 17.63 -2.94
CA PHE A 175 -6.96 18.68 -2.35
C PHE A 175 -6.43 19.16 -0.99
N TYR A 176 -5.98 18.26 -0.11
CA TYR A 176 -5.39 18.63 1.17
C TYR A 176 -4.02 19.32 1.08
N ILE A 177 -3.21 19.00 0.07
CA ILE A 177 -1.87 19.56 -0.10
C ILE A 177 -1.92 20.91 -0.83
N THR A 178 -2.70 21.01 -1.90
CA THR A 178 -2.74 22.20 -2.76
C THR A 178 -3.84 23.18 -2.36
N HIS A 179 -4.84 22.73 -1.60
CA HIS A 179 -6.07 23.46 -1.31
C HIS A 179 -6.87 23.86 -2.57
N GLU A 180 -6.56 23.25 -3.71
CA GLU A 180 -7.26 23.45 -4.99
C GLU A 180 -8.39 22.43 -5.14
N MET A 181 -9.50 22.86 -5.74
CA MET A 181 -10.68 22.02 -5.93
C MET A 181 -10.35 20.74 -6.74
N PRO A 182 -10.91 19.58 -6.36
CA PRO A 182 -10.69 18.33 -7.09
C PRO A 182 -11.33 18.42 -8.49
N THR A 183 -10.51 18.28 -9.54
CA THR A 183 -10.92 18.41 -10.95
C THR A 183 -11.43 17.10 -11.57
N GLY A 184 -11.22 15.97 -10.89
CA GLY A 184 -11.47 14.61 -11.37
C GLY A 184 -10.34 14.05 -12.22
N GLU A 185 -9.35 14.85 -12.62
CA GLU A 185 -8.31 14.44 -13.57
C GLU A 185 -7.45 13.30 -13.02
N VAL A 186 -7.09 13.38 -11.73
CA VAL A 186 -6.32 12.35 -11.03
C VAL A 186 -7.12 11.04 -10.96
N THR A 187 -8.39 11.12 -10.59
CA THR A 187 -9.27 9.94 -10.54
C THR A 187 -9.43 9.31 -11.93
N CYS A 188 -9.64 10.12 -12.97
CA CYS A 188 -9.70 9.66 -14.36
C CYS A 188 -8.41 8.95 -14.79
N PHE A 189 -7.23 9.49 -14.44
CA PHE A 189 -5.95 8.84 -14.71
C PHE A 189 -5.91 7.42 -14.11
N PHE A 190 -6.23 7.28 -12.82
CA PHE A 190 -6.24 5.96 -12.17
C PHE A 190 -7.28 5.01 -12.80
N VAL A 191 -8.48 5.49 -13.12
CA VAL A 191 -9.52 4.67 -13.76
C VAL A 191 -9.06 4.17 -15.13
N LEU A 192 -8.44 5.02 -15.96
CA LEU A 192 -7.89 4.63 -17.26
C LEU A 192 -6.81 3.53 -17.12
N HIS A 193 -5.93 3.66 -16.13
CA HIS A 193 -4.96 2.63 -15.81
C HIS A 193 -5.61 1.34 -15.31
N GLY A 194 -6.67 1.43 -14.50
CA GLY A 194 -7.44 0.27 -14.03
C GLY A 194 -8.11 -0.49 -15.16
N VAL A 195 -8.75 0.21 -16.10
CA VAL A 195 -9.34 -0.38 -17.31
C VAL A 195 -8.27 -1.05 -18.17
N SER A 196 -7.13 -0.39 -18.37
CA SER A 196 -6.01 -0.92 -19.15
C SER A 196 -5.42 -2.19 -18.51
N ALA A 197 -5.25 -2.20 -17.19
CA ALA A 197 -4.74 -3.35 -16.46
C ALA A 197 -5.73 -4.53 -16.49
N ALA A 198 -7.02 -4.24 -16.39
CA ALA A 198 -8.06 -5.25 -16.47
C ALA A 198 -8.20 -5.83 -17.89
N ALA A 199 -8.07 -4.99 -18.92
CA ALA A 199 -8.02 -5.42 -20.32
C ALA A 199 -6.80 -6.31 -20.59
N GLU A 200 -5.63 -5.96 -20.04
CA GLU A 200 -4.42 -6.79 -20.14
C GLU A 200 -4.64 -8.20 -19.56
N VAL A 201 -5.30 -8.29 -18.40
CA VAL A 201 -5.65 -9.58 -17.78
C VAL A 201 -6.60 -10.39 -18.67
N ALA A 202 -7.59 -9.75 -19.28
CA ALA A 202 -8.52 -10.40 -20.19
C ALA A 202 -7.81 -10.94 -21.45
N VAL A 203 -6.91 -10.15 -22.05
CA VAL A 203 -6.12 -10.55 -23.23
C VAL A 203 -5.17 -11.70 -22.89
N LYS A 204 -4.49 -11.67 -21.73
CA LYS A 204 -3.63 -12.77 -21.29
C LYS A 204 -4.41 -14.07 -21.11
N LYS A 205 -5.67 -14.00 -20.67
CA LYS A 205 -6.53 -15.18 -20.51
C LYS A 205 -6.98 -15.77 -21.86
N THR A 206 -7.23 -14.95 -22.87
CA THR A 206 -7.66 -15.41 -24.19
C THR A 206 -6.49 -15.83 -25.09
N GLY A 207 -5.32 -15.20 -24.96
CA GLY A 207 -4.11 -15.51 -25.71
C GLY A 207 -3.20 -16.57 -25.06
N GLY A 208 -3.33 -16.80 -23.75
CA GLY A 208 -2.51 -17.74 -22.96
C GLY A 208 -3.11 -19.15 -22.84
N GLY A 209 -3.93 -19.59 -23.80
CA GLY A 209 -4.36 -20.97 -23.92
C GLY A 209 -3.24 -21.89 -24.42
N ARG A 210 -2.16 -22.04 -23.64
CA ARG A 210 -1.20 -23.15 -23.65
C ARG A 210 -0.19 -23.00 -22.52
#